data_AF-A0A8J3AX27-F1
#
_entry.id   AF-A0A8J3AX27-F1
#
_cell.length_a   1.000
_cell.length_b   1.000
_cell.length_c   1.000
_cell.angle_alpha   90.00
_cell.angle_beta   90.00
_cell.angle_gamma   90.00
#
_symmetry.space_group_name_H-M   'P 1'
#
loop_
_entity.id
_entity.type
_entity.pdbx_description
1 polymer ?
#
loop_
_entity_poly.entity_id
_entity_poly.type
_entity_poly.pdbx_seq_one_letter_code
_entity_poly.pdbx_strand_id
1 'polypeptide(L)'
;MSTEIAHQREAVAALYSNHHGWLLGWLCKKIGNTFDAADLTQDTFIRILASRDVSSLHEPRAYLTTVAKGLVVNWYQRQALERADLQCRAAGGRPRSGDCAT
;
A
#
# COMPACT_ATOMS: atom_id res chain seq x y z
N MET A 1 -18.25 -25.05 10.42
CA MET A 1 -17.31 -23.92 10.67
C MET A 1 -15.89 -24.24 10.22
N SER A 2 -15.33 -25.44 10.48
CA SER A 2 -13.94 -25.77 10.10
C SER A 2 -13.69 -25.89 8.58
N THR A 3 -14.70 -26.27 7.80
CA THR A 3 -14.62 -26.38 6.33
C THR A 3 -14.67 -25.03 5.63
N GLU A 4 -15.46 -24.08 6.14
CA GLU A 4 -15.58 -22.72 5.60
C GLU A 4 -14.23 -21.98 5.67
N ILE A 5 -13.54 -22.07 6.82
CA ILE A 5 -12.24 -21.42 7.01
C ILE A 5 -11.17 -22.02 6.08
N ALA A 6 -11.18 -23.34 5.87
CA ALA A 6 -10.24 -24.00 4.96
C ALA A 6 -10.47 -23.53 3.51
N HIS A 7 -11.72 -23.47 3.07
CA HIS A 7 -12.08 -23.02 1.72
C HIS A 7 -11.69 -21.56 1.46
N GLN A 8 -11.95 -20.67 2.42
CA GLN A 8 -11.51 -19.27 2.34
C GLN A 8 -9.97 -19.15 2.25
N ARG A 9 -9.23 -19.97 3.00
CA ARG A 9 -7.76 -19.97 2.95
C ARG A 9 -7.23 -20.43 1.59
N GLU A 10 -7.83 -21.45 0.99
CA GLU A 10 -7.47 -21.92 -0.35
C GLU A 10 -7.79 -20.89 -1.43
N ALA A 11 -8.97 -20.26 -1.35
CA ALA A 11 -9.36 -19.19 -2.28
C ALA A 11 -8.38 -18.01 -2.22
N VAL A 12 -7.95 -17.61 -1.02
CA VAL A 12 -6.97 -16.54 -0.86
C VAL A 12 -5.57 -16.96 -1.33
N ALA A 13 -5.15 -18.21 -1.07
CA ALA A 13 -3.86 -18.70 -1.56
C ALA A 13 -3.81 -18.69 -3.10
N ALA A 14 -4.88 -19.14 -3.76
CA ALA A 14 -5.01 -19.09 -5.21
C ALA A 14 -5.01 -17.64 -5.73
N LEU A 15 -5.75 -16.74 -5.07
CA LEU A 15 -5.75 -15.32 -5.42
C LEU A 15 -4.33 -14.73 -5.33
N TYR A 16 -3.63 -14.99 -4.23
CA TYR A 16 -2.27 -14.52 -3.97
C TYR A 16 -1.32 -15.00 -5.06
N SER A 17 -1.22 -16.31 -5.29
CA SER A 17 -0.32 -16.87 -6.30
C SER A 17 -0.60 -16.36 -7.71
N ASN A 18 -1.88 -16.14 -8.07
CA ASN A 18 -2.28 -15.70 -9.40
C ASN A 18 -2.08 -14.19 -9.64
N HIS A 19 -2.09 -13.36 -8.58
CA HIS A 19 -2.10 -11.90 -8.72
C HIS A 19 -0.89 -11.19 -8.12
N HIS A 20 -0.13 -11.84 -7.23
CA HIS A 20 1.02 -11.24 -6.57
C HIS A 20 2.07 -10.72 -7.56
N GLY A 21 2.51 -11.55 -8.50
CA GLY A 21 3.53 -11.15 -9.48
C GLY A 21 3.08 -10.00 -10.38
N TRP A 22 1.81 -10.00 -10.78
CA TRP A 22 1.23 -8.91 -11.57
C TRP A 22 1.15 -7.61 -10.77
N LEU A 23 0.68 -7.67 -9.53
CA LEU A 23 0.53 -6.49 -8.67
C LEU A 23 1.89 -5.90 -8.31
N LEU A 24 2.86 -6.75 -7.98
CA LEU A 24 4.24 -6.35 -7.74
C LEU A 24 4.83 -5.65 -8.96
N GLY A 25 4.70 -6.24 -10.15
CA GLY A 25 5.18 -5.62 -11.39
C GLY A 25 4.49 -4.29 -11.71
N TRP A 26 3.19 -4.18 -11.44
CA TRP A 26 2.44 -2.93 -11.59
C TRP A 26 2.89 -1.85 -10.59
N LEU A 27 3.14 -2.23 -9.33
CA LEU A 27 3.65 -1.31 -8.30
C LEU A 27 5.09 -0.88 -8.58
N CYS A 28 5.97 -1.80 -8.97
CA CYS A 28 7.35 -1.48 -9.37
C CYS A 28 7.38 -0.42 -10.48
N LYS A 29 6.51 -0.54 -11.49
CA LYS A 29 6.39 0.47 -12.57
C LYS A 29 5.85 1.81 -12.08
N LYS A 30 5.09 1.82 -10.98
CA LYS A 30 4.40 3.02 -10.49
C LYS A 30 5.22 3.83 -9.49
N ILE A 31 6.02 3.17 -8.64
CA ILE A 31 6.82 3.83 -7.61
C ILE A 31 8.33 3.79 -7.89
N GLY A 32 8.79 2.92 -8.80
CA GLY A 32 10.20 2.85 -9.22
C GLY A 32 11.15 2.15 -8.24
N ASN A 33 10.69 1.76 -7.05
CA ASN A 33 11.47 1.01 -6.07
C ASN A 33 10.86 -0.39 -5.84
N THR A 34 11.66 -1.43 -6.05
CA THR A 34 11.23 -2.83 -5.89
C THR A 34 10.96 -3.20 -4.43
N PHE A 35 11.70 -2.65 -3.47
CA PHE A 35 11.52 -2.96 -2.04
C PHE A 35 10.20 -2.38 -1.52
N ASP A 36 9.98 -1.08 -1.74
CA ASP A 36 8.70 -0.44 -1.40
C ASP A 36 7.51 -1.11 -2.11
N ALA A 37 7.72 -1.63 -3.32
CA ALA A 37 6.67 -2.27 -4.09
C ALA A 37 6.30 -3.64 -3.51
N ALA A 38 7.28 -4.38 -3.00
CA ALA A 38 7.06 -5.63 -2.29
C ALA A 38 6.28 -5.39 -0.99
N ASP A 39 6.65 -4.37 -0.23
CA ASP A 39 5.95 -4.01 1.01
C ASP A 39 4.50 -3.60 0.73
N LEU A 40 4.26 -2.72 -0.25
CA LEU A 40 2.91 -2.31 -0.65
C LEU A 40 2.07 -3.47 -1.21
N THR A 41 2.71 -4.41 -1.91
CA THR A 41 2.04 -5.63 -2.39
C THR A 41 1.56 -6.45 -1.19
N GLN A 42 2.44 -6.68 -0.22
CA GLN A 42 2.11 -7.45 0.97
C GLN A 42 1.03 -6.77 1.82
N ASP A 43 1.13 -5.46 2.05
CA ASP A 43 0.12 -4.66 2.76
C ASP A 43 -1.26 -4.75 2.09
N THR A 44 -1.29 -4.75 0.76
CA THR A 44 -2.53 -4.94 -0.02
C THR A 44 -3.17 -6.28 0.34
N PHE A 45 -2.40 -7.38 0.29
CA PHE A 45 -2.93 -8.70 0.58
C PHE A 45 -3.35 -8.89 2.04
N ILE A 46 -2.62 -8.30 3.01
CA ILE A 46 -3.01 -8.31 4.43
C ILE A 46 -4.37 -7.65 4.62
N ARG A 47 -4.62 -6.51 3.95
CA ARG A 47 -5.87 -5.77 4.05
C ARG A 47 -7.05 -6.53 3.44
N ILE A 48 -6.79 -7.29 2.38
CA ILE A 48 -7.78 -8.14 1.72
C ILE A 48 -8.11 -9.36 2.59
N LEU A 49 -7.10 -10.01 3.16
CA LEU A 49 -7.27 -11.09 4.14
C LEU A 49 -8.13 -10.66 5.34
N ALA A 50 -7.94 -9.43 5.83
CA ALA A 50 -8.73 -8.88 6.93
C ALA A 50 -10.19 -8.58 6.55
N SER A 51 -10.47 -8.38 5.26
CA SER A 51 -11.79 -7.95 4.76
C SER A 51 -12.81 -9.11 4.59
N ARG A 52 -12.44 -10.35 4.94
CA ARG A 52 -13.27 -11.59 5.02
C ARG A 52 -14.05 -12.03 3.77
N ASP A 53 -14.20 -11.19 2.75
CA ASP A 53 -15.11 -11.42 1.61
C ASP A 53 -14.38 -11.56 0.27
N VAL A 54 -13.25 -12.25 0.28
CA VAL A 54 -12.43 -12.44 -0.93
C VAL A 54 -13.14 -13.35 -1.94
N SER A 55 -13.95 -14.27 -1.44
CA SER A 55 -14.68 -15.27 -2.24
C SER A 55 -15.84 -14.68 -3.05
N SER A 56 -16.32 -13.49 -2.72
CA SER A 56 -17.41 -12.80 -3.43
C SER A 56 -16.91 -11.74 -4.44
N LEU A 57 -15.59 -11.60 -4.62
CA LEU A 57 -15.00 -10.63 -5.54
C LEU A 57 -15.17 -11.06 -7.00
N HIS A 58 -16.08 -10.40 -7.70
CA HIS A 58 -16.30 -10.60 -9.14
C HIS A 58 -15.12 -10.11 -10.00
N GLU A 59 -14.42 -9.07 -9.54
CA GLU A 59 -13.29 -8.46 -10.24
C GLU A 59 -12.05 -8.31 -9.33
N PRO A 60 -11.28 -9.40 -9.11
CA PRO A 60 -10.16 -9.40 -8.18
C PRO A 60 -9.08 -8.36 -8.54
N ARG A 61 -8.78 -8.20 -9.84
CA ARG A 61 -7.76 -7.24 -10.31
C ARG A 61 -8.17 -5.78 -10.08
N ALA A 62 -9.43 -5.44 -10.37
CA ALA A 62 -9.96 -4.10 -10.16
C ALA A 62 -9.91 -3.75 -8.68
N TYR A 63 -10.37 -4.67 -7.82
CA TYR A 63 -10.33 -4.49 -6.38
C TYR A 63 -8.90 -4.33 -5.84
N LEU A 64 -7.97 -5.22 -6.23
CA LEU A 64 -6.56 -5.14 -5.87
C LEU A 64 -5.96 -3.79 -6.24
N THR A 65 -6.21 -3.29 -7.45
CA THR A 65 -5.70 -1.99 -7.87
C THR A 65 -6.30 -0.83 -7.10
N THR A 66 -7.58 -0.91 -6.71
CA THR A 66 -8.22 0.13 -5.90
C THR A 66 -7.57 0.22 -4.51
N VAL A 67 -7.38 -0.92 -3.85
CA VAL A 67 -6.69 -0.97 -2.55
C VAL A 67 -5.25 -0.48 -2.68
N ALA A 68 -4.51 -1.00 -3.65
CA ALA A 68 -3.11 -0.64 -3.87
C ALA A 68 -2.94 0.85 -4.25
N LYS A 69 -3.86 1.44 -5.02
CA LYS A 69 -3.86 2.89 -5.32
C LYS A 69 -3.97 3.72 -4.04
N GLY A 70 -4.87 3.35 -3.12
CA GLY A 70 -5.01 4.03 -1.84
C GLY A 70 -3.75 3.94 -0.98
N LEU A 71 -3.10 2.77 -0.95
CA LEU A 71 -1.85 2.58 -0.22
C LEU A 71 -0.69 3.39 -0.82
N VAL A 72 -0.59 3.45 -2.15
CA VAL A 72 0.42 4.26 -2.84
C VAL A 72 0.27 5.75 -2.52
N VAL A 73 -0.97 6.27 -2.46
CA VAL A 73 -1.20 7.68 -2.08
C VAL A 73 -0.72 7.94 -0.65
N ASN A 74 -1.08 7.07 0.30
CA ASN A 74 -0.60 7.17 1.68
C ASN A 74 0.93 7.06 1.77
N TRP A 75 1.56 6.20 0.96
CA TRP A 75 3.01 6.08 0.89
C TRP A 75 3.68 7.39 0.42
N TYR A 76 3.17 8.01 -0.66
CA TYR A 76 3.68 9.31 -1.12
C TYR A 76 3.53 10.42 -0.06
N GLN A 77 2.40 10.44 0.65
CA GLN A 77 2.17 11.38 1.74
C GLN A 77 3.18 11.21 2.88
N ARG A 78 3.46 9.96 3.28
CA ARG A 78 4.48 9.65 4.29
C ARG A 78 5.87 10.05 3.83
N GLN A 79 6.24 9.74 2.59
CA GLN A 79 7.54 10.10 2.04
C GLN A 79 7.73 11.62 1.97
N ALA A 80 6.68 12.38 1.64
CA ALA A 80 6.72 13.83 1.64
C ALA A 80 6.93 14.39 3.06
N LEU A 81 6.25 13.82 4.06
CA LEU A 81 6.41 14.21 5.46
C LEU A 81 7.83 13.92 5.97
N GLU A 82 8.37 12.73 5.69
CA GLU A 82 9.73 12.35 6.08
C GLU A 82 10.77 13.28 5.45
N ARG A 83 10.60 13.62 4.17
CA ARG A 83 11.47 14.60 3.49
C ARG A 83 11.38 15.99 4.13
N ALA A 84 10.17 16.44 4.47
CA ALA A 84 9.96 17.73 5.13
C ALA A 84 10.58 17.76 6.54
N ASP A 85 10.47 16.66 7.31
CA ASP A 85 11.12 16.54 8.62
C ASP A 85 12.65 16.60 8.50
N LEU A 86 13.22 15.83 7.58
CA LEU A 86 14.66 15.86 7.31
C LEU A 86 15.14 17.25 6.90
N GLN A 87 14.39 17.95 6.06
CA GLN A 87 14.69 19.33 5.68
C GLN A 87 14.62 20.29 6.88
N CYS A 88 13.57 20.21 7.71
CA CYS A 88 13.42 21.04 8.91
C CYS A 88 14.54 20.80 9.94
N ARG A 89 14.94 19.54 10.11
CA ARG A 89 16.03 19.14 11.02
C ARG A 89 17.39 19.56 10.49
N ALA A 90 17.64 19.38 9.19
CA ALA A 90 18.86 19.85 8.53
C ALA A 90 18.97 21.38 8.54
N ALA A 91 17.84 22.09 8.45
CA ALA A 91 17.78 23.55 8.53
C ALA A 91 17.94 24.11 9.97
N GLY A 92 18.18 23.27 10.99
CA GLY A 92 18.57 23.74 12.32
C GLY A 92 17.45 24.25 13.24
N GLY A 93 16.19 23.98 12.93
CA GLY A 93 15.08 24.18 13.88
C GLY A 93 14.33 25.52 13.77
N ARG A 94 13.02 25.37 13.52
CA ARG A 94 11.90 26.33 13.45
C ARG A 94 12.03 27.52 12.48
N PRO A 95 11.10 27.67 11.50
CA PRO A 95 10.80 29.00 11.00
C PRO A 95 10.35 29.85 12.19
N ARG A 96 11.09 30.93 12.44
CA ARG A 96 10.74 31.92 13.46
C ARG A 96 9.41 32.52 13.01
N SER A 97 8.39 32.42 13.84
CA SER A 97 7.14 33.18 13.71
C SER A 97 7.51 34.66 13.76
N GLY A 98 7.74 35.31 12.62
CA GLY A 98 8.21 36.70 12.59
C GLY A 98 8.32 37.34 11.22
N ASP A 99 8.76 36.60 10.20
CA ASP A 99 9.13 37.23 8.94
C ASP A 99 8.00 37.13 7.89
N CYS A 100 6.85 37.73 8.22
CA CYS A 100 5.83 38.11 7.25
C CYS A 100 5.33 39.51 7.60
N ALA A 101 6.22 40.49 7.53
CA ALA A 101 5.88 41.89 7.49
C ALA A 101 6.97 42.66 6.74
N THR A 102 6.79 42.84 5.44
CA THR A 102 6.86 44.12 4.70
C THR A 102 6.42 43.86 3.26
#